data_AF-A0A1G2UYK8-F1
#
_entry.id   AF-A0A1G2UYK8-F1
#
_cell.length_a   1.000
_cell.length_b   1.000
_cell.length_c   1.000
_cell.angle_alpha   90.00
_cell.angle_beta   90.00
_cell.angle_gamma   90.00
#
_symmetry.space_group_name_H-M   'P 1'
#
loop_
_entity.id
_entity.type
_entity.pdbx_description
1 polymer ?
#
loop_
_entity_poly.entity_id
_entity_poly.type
_entity_poly.pdbx_seq_one_letter_code
_entity_poly.pdbx_strand_id
1 'polypeptide(L)'
;MSDSVKEYPFPVWATQGGGLVQQTAPNIFVFVEAPPEGFGLNVGDAMPKEWDIIPANRQADEKEREDLDEQIFQGMCKEAAEAQLEHEYDSAMREYTHHGSDARKL
;
A
#
# COMPACT_ATOMS: atom_id res chain seq x y z
N MET A 1 18.13 -16.48 -31.08
CA MET A 1 16.74 -16.10 -31.44
C MET A 1 16.46 -14.85 -30.65
N SER A 2 16.15 -13.74 -31.31
CA SER A 2 15.81 -12.50 -30.61
C SER A 2 14.38 -12.68 -30.11
N ASP A 3 14.22 -13.11 -28.85
CA ASP A 3 12.91 -13.10 -28.20
C ASP A 3 12.43 -11.65 -28.25
N SER A 4 11.37 -11.40 -29.02
CA SER A 4 10.74 -10.09 -29.08
C SER A 4 10.33 -9.74 -27.65
N VAL A 5 10.98 -8.73 -27.05
CA VAL A 5 10.61 -8.23 -25.73
C VAL A 5 9.15 -7.83 -25.82
N LYS A 6 8.30 -8.58 -25.11
CA LYS A 6 6.86 -8.38 -25.16
C LYS A 6 6.55 -7.15 -24.32
N GLU A 7 6.10 -6.09 -24.98
CA GLU A 7 5.77 -4.84 -24.31
C GLU A 7 4.32 -4.87 -23.84
N TYR A 8 4.12 -4.54 -22.56
CA TYR A 8 2.80 -4.44 -21.94
C TYR A 8 2.40 -2.96 -21.80
N PRO A 9 1.21 -2.55 -22.28
CA PRO A 9 0.74 -1.18 -22.17
C PRO A 9 0.14 -0.86 -20.79
N PHE A 10 0.40 -1.70 -19.79
CA PHE A 10 -0.08 -1.57 -18.42
C PHE A 10 0.98 -2.03 -17.43
N PRO A 11 0.91 -1.64 -16.13
CA PRO A 11 1.81 -2.13 -15.10
C PRO A 11 1.78 -3.66 -14.98
N VAL A 12 2.95 -4.28 -15.03
CA VAL A 12 3.12 -5.73 -14.81
C VAL A 12 4.25 -5.99 -13.82
N TRP A 13 4.06 -7.02 -13.00
CA TRP A 13 5.04 -7.45 -12.02
C TRP A 13 5.45 -8.89 -12.29
N ALA A 14 6.73 -9.19 -12.13
CA ALA A 14 7.24 -10.55 -12.13
C ALA A 14 7.01 -11.18 -10.76
N THR A 15 6.65 -12.47 -10.76
CA THR A 15 6.40 -13.21 -9.51
C THR A 15 7.59 -14.09 -9.13
N GLN A 16 7.71 -14.43 -7.84
CA GLN A 16 8.74 -15.34 -7.34
C GLN A 16 8.77 -16.71 -8.05
N GLY A 17 7.61 -17.25 -8.44
CA GLY A 17 7.52 -18.53 -9.16
C GLY A 17 7.64 -18.42 -10.68
N GLY A 18 7.95 -17.24 -11.21
CA GLY A 18 7.98 -16.95 -12.63
C GLY A 18 6.62 -16.48 -13.19
N GLY A 19 6.58 -16.15 -14.48
CA GLY A 19 5.42 -15.51 -15.08
C GLY A 19 5.25 -14.05 -14.66
N LEU A 20 4.19 -13.43 -15.18
CA LEU A 20 3.89 -12.01 -14.99
C LEU A 20 2.45 -11.85 -14.52
N VAL A 21 2.22 -10.91 -13.62
CA VAL A 21 0.89 -10.59 -13.09
C VAL A 21 0.54 -9.12 -13.32
N GLN A 22 -0.75 -8.85 -13.36
CA GLN A 22 -1.33 -7.52 -13.31
C GLN A 22 -2.20 -7.39 -12.06
N GLN A 23 -2.13 -6.25 -11.40
CA GLN A 23 -3.02 -5.91 -10.30
C GLN A 23 -4.40 -5.52 -10.86
N THR A 24 -5.46 -6.22 -10.44
CA THR A 24 -6.85 -5.98 -10.89
C THR A 24 -7.72 -5.32 -9.82
N ALA A 25 -7.33 -5.46 -8.55
CA ALA A 25 -7.93 -4.80 -7.39
C ALA A 25 -6.87 -4.69 -6.28
N PRO A 26 -7.13 -3.95 -5.18
CA PRO A 26 -6.19 -3.86 -4.06
C PRO A 26 -5.78 -5.25 -3.56
N ASN A 27 -4.49 -5.55 -3.60
CA ASN A 27 -3.90 -6.84 -3.23
C ASN A 27 -4.41 -8.06 -4.03
N ILE A 28 -5.01 -7.86 -5.22
CA ILE A 28 -5.41 -8.94 -6.12
C ILE A 28 -4.58 -8.86 -7.39
N PHE A 29 -3.71 -9.85 -7.57
CA PHE A 29 -2.84 -10.01 -8.73
C PHE A 29 -3.27 -11.22 -9.54
N VAL A 30 -3.35 -11.05 -10.86
CA VAL A 30 -3.82 -12.07 -11.80
C VAL A 30 -2.74 -12.28 -12.85
N PHE A 31 -2.44 -13.54 -13.18
CA PHE A 31 -1.42 -13.86 -14.18
C PHE A 31 -1.84 -13.38 -15.57
N VAL A 32 -0.98 -12.58 -16.19
CA VAL A 32 -1.03 -12.23 -17.62
C VAL A 32 -0.08 -13.10 -18.44
N GLU A 33 0.93 -13.68 -17.77
CA GLU A 33 1.75 -14.78 -18.27
C GLU A 33 1.87 -15.85 -17.20
N ALA A 34 1.54 -17.09 -17.56
CA ALA A 34 1.63 -18.21 -16.64
C ALA A 34 3.08 -18.47 -16.22
N PRO A 35 3.32 -18.90 -14.97
CA PRO A 35 4.62 -19.42 -14.56
C PRO A 35 4.99 -20.69 -15.35
N PRO A 36 6.27 -21.12 -15.31
CA PRO A 36 6.71 -22.36 -15.95
C PRO A 36 5.88 -23.59 -15.53
N GLU A 37 5.89 -24.63 -16.35
CA GLU A 37 5.15 -25.87 -16.07
C GLU A 37 5.50 -26.47 -14.69
N GLY A 38 4.50 -26.94 -13.96
CA GLY A 38 4.65 -27.59 -12.65
C GLY A 38 3.90 -26.92 -11.50
N PHE A 39 3.48 -25.66 -11.66
CA PHE A 39 2.71 -24.94 -10.63
C PHE A 39 1.19 -25.11 -10.76
N GLY A 40 0.69 -25.62 -11.89
CA GLY A 40 -0.75 -25.75 -12.13
C GLY A 40 -1.50 -24.41 -12.23
N LEU A 41 -0.78 -23.33 -12.55
CA LEU A 41 -1.31 -21.97 -12.67
C LEU A 41 -1.29 -21.53 -14.13
N ASN A 42 -2.33 -20.83 -14.55
CA ASN A 42 -2.52 -20.35 -15.91
C ASN A 42 -2.76 -18.84 -15.96
N VAL A 43 -2.74 -18.29 -17.18
CA VAL A 43 -3.17 -16.91 -17.43
C VAL A 43 -4.63 -16.74 -16.99
N GLY A 44 -4.91 -15.69 -16.23
CA GLY A 44 -6.22 -15.41 -15.65
C GLY A 44 -6.39 -15.94 -14.22
N ASP A 45 -5.50 -16.82 -13.75
CA ASP A 45 -5.54 -17.30 -12.37
C ASP A 45 -5.00 -16.23 -11.41
N ALA A 46 -5.54 -16.21 -10.18
CA ALA A 46 -5.03 -15.35 -9.13
C ALA A 46 -3.67 -15.87 -8.64
N MET A 47 -2.72 -14.95 -8.44
CA MET A 47 -1.43 -15.25 -7.83
C MET A 47 -1.63 -15.69 -6.36
N PRO A 48 -0.91 -16.72 -5.89
CA PRO A 48 -0.84 -17.05 -4.47
C PRO A 48 -0.41 -15.84 -3.64
N LYS A 49 -1.02 -15.66 -2.46
CA LYS A 49 -0.76 -14.49 -1.60
C LYS A 49 0.61 -14.52 -0.96
N GLU A 50 1.20 -15.70 -0.88
CA GLU A 50 2.50 -15.96 -0.29
C GLU A 50 3.65 -15.58 -1.22
N TRP A 51 3.36 -15.27 -2.49
CA TRP A 51 4.38 -14.94 -3.47
C TRP A 51 4.67 -13.45 -3.50
N ASP A 52 5.95 -13.14 -3.46
CA ASP A 52 6.43 -11.78 -3.68
C ASP A 52 6.41 -11.42 -5.17
N ILE A 53 6.36 -10.12 -5.42
CA ILE A 53 6.38 -9.52 -6.75
C ILE A 53 7.46 -8.45 -6.84
N ILE A 54 7.98 -8.27 -8.04
CA ILE A 54 8.88 -7.16 -8.38
C ILE A 54 8.40 -6.48 -9.66
N PRO A 55 8.57 -5.17 -9.83
CA PRO A 55 8.25 -4.50 -11.09
C PRO A 55 8.95 -5.15 -12.28
N ALA A 56 8.18 -5.46 -13.32
CA ALA A 56 8.71 -6.04 -14.56
C ALA A 56 8.73 -5.03 -15.72
N ASN A 57 8.06 -3.89 -15.56
CA ASN A 57 8.13 -2.78 -16.52
C ASN A 57 8.14 -1.42 -15.82
N ARG A 58 8.50 -0.40 -16.59
CA ARG A 58 8.55 0.99 -16.13
C ARG A 58 7.25 1.47 -15.48
N GLN A 59 6.10 1.05 -16.01
CA GLN A 59 4.80 1.45 -15.48
C GLN A 59 4.54 0.86 -14.08
N ALA A 60 5.03 -0.35 -13.81
CA ALA A 60 4.98 -0.95 -12.47
C ALA A 60 5.94 -0.24 -11.50
N ASP A 61 7.15 0.11 -11.96
CA ASP A 61 8.10 0.90 -11.15
C ASP A 61 7.52 2.27 -10.77
N GLU A 62 6.89 2.97 -11.72
CA GLU A 62 6.25 4.26 -11.48
C GLU A 62 5.08 4.11 -10.51
N LYS A 63 4.24 3.09 -10.71
CA LYS A 63 3.10 2.83 -9.83
C LYS A 63 3.53 2.51 -8.39
N GLU A 64 4.55 1.69 -8.18
CA GLU A 64 5.03 1.35 -6.84
C GLU A 64 5.51 2.61 -6.09
N ARG A 65 6.16 3.53 -6.79
CA ARG A 65 6.59 4.82 -6.23
C ARG A 65 5.40 5.71 -5.85
N GLU A 66 4.39 5.79 -6.71
CA GLU A 66 3.16 6.55 -6.41
C GLU A 66 2.46 5.99 -5.17
N ASP A 67 2.34 4.67 -5.06
CA ASP A 67 1.72 3.99 -3.91
C ASP A 67 2.52 4.23 -2.61
N LEU A 68 3.86 4.34 -2.69
CA LEU A 68 4.73 4.68 -1.56
C LEU A 68 4.55 6.14 -1.12
N ASP A 69 4.54 7.07 -2.07
CA ASP A 69 4.35 8.50 -1.80
C ASP A 69 2.98 8.77 -1.16
N GLU A 70 1.93 8.10 -1.63
CA GLU A 70 0.59 8.20 -1.03
C GLU A 70 0.58 7.69 0.41
N GLN A 71 1.22 6.54 0.69
CA GLN A 71 1.31 5.99 2.05
C GLN A 71 2.07 6.92 3.00
N ILE A 72 3.17 7.52 2.55
CA ILE A 72 3.94 8.49 3.35
C ILE A 72 3.05 9.69 3.69
N PHE A 73 2.36 10.24 2.69
CA PHE A 73 1.46 11.37 2.89
C PHE A 73 0.34 11.05 3.87
N GLN A 74 -0.33 9.90 3.71
CA GLN A 74 -1.37 9.44 4.63
C GLN A 74 -0.84 9.26 6.07
N GLY A 75 0.38 8.72 6.22
CA GLY A 75 1.05 8.57 7.51
C GLY A 75 1.28 9.91 8.21
N MET A 76 1.82 10.90 7.48
CA MET A 76 2.06 12.24 8.02
C MET A 76 0.76 12.94 8.43
N CYS A 77 -0.30 12.82 7.64
CA CYS A 77 -1.62 13.40 7.99
C CYS A 77 -2.20 12.77 9.25
N LYS A 78 -2.04 11.46 9.42
CA LYS A 78 -2.52 10.74 10.61
C LYS A 78 -1.78 11.21 11.87
N GLU A 79 -0.46 11.30 11.83
CA GLU A 79 0.35 11.78 12.95
C GLU A 79 0.00 13.22 13.34
N ALA A 80 -0.20 14.10 12.34
CA ALA A 80 -0.62 15.49 12.60
C ALA A 80 -2.01 15.57 13.24
N ALA A 81 -2.96 14.72 12.82
CA ALA A 81 -4.29 14.67 13.41
C ALA A 81 -4.27 14.14 14.86
N GLU A 82 -3.46 13.12 15.13
CA GLU A 82 -3.27 12.58 16.49
C GLU A 82 -2.64 13.63 17.42
N ALA A 83 -1.63 14.37 16.95
CA ALA A 83 -1.01 15.44 17.74
C ALA A 83 -1.99 16.60 18.06
N GLN A 84 -2.88 16.95 17.12
CA GLN A 84 -3.93 17.95 17.36
C GLN A 84 -4.92 17.47 18.44
N LEU A 85 -5.31 16.21 18.37
CA LEU A 85 -6.24 15.61 19.34
C LEU A 85 -5.63 15.56 20.75
N GLU A 86 -4.36 15.19 20.88
CA GLU A 86 -3.65 15.22 22.16
C GLU A 86 -3.53 16.64 22.72
N HIS A 87 -3.20 17.63 21.88
CA HIS A 87 -3.12 19.02 22.31
C HIS A 87 -4.47 19.57 22.79
N GLU A 88 -5.57 19.25 22.09
CA GLU A 88 -6.92 19.61 22.51
C GLU A 88 -7.30 18.94 23.83
N TYR A 89 -6.97 17.65 24.00
CA TYR A 89 -7.21 16.92 25.23
C TYR A 89 -6.44 17.53 26.41
N ASP A 90 -5.16 17.84 26.24
CA ASP A 90 -4.33 18.50 27.25
C ASP A 90 -4.85 19.89 27.60
N SER A 91 -5.28 20.67 26.60
CA SER A 91 -5.91 21.97 26.79
C SER A 91 -7.19 21.86 27.64
N ALA A 92 -8.08 20.93 27.29
CA ALA A 92 -9.31 20.67 28.02
C ALA A 92 -9.06 20.23 29.48
N MET A 93 -8.04 19.38 29.69
CA MET A 93 -7.67 18.93 31.04
C MET A 93 -7.09 20.05 31.90
N ARG A 94 -6.32 20.99 31.31
CA ARG A 94 -5.86 22.20 32.02
C ARG A 94 -7.03 23.10 32.40
N GLU A 95 -7.98 23.34 31.50
CA GLU A 95 -9.17 24.16 31.80
C GLU A 95 -10.02 23.56 32.93
N TYR A 96 -10.19 22.23 32.94
CA TYR A 96 -10.91 21.51 33.99
C TYR A 96 -10.22 21.66 35.37
N THR A 97 -8.89 21.53 35.43
CA THR A 97 -8.14 21.71 36.68
C THR A 97 -8.19 23.15 37.21
N HIS A 98 -8.17 24.14 36.32
CA HIS A 98 -8.34 25.53 36.71
C HIS A 98 -9.75 25.82 37.25
N HIS A 99 -10.81 25.27 36.66
CA HIS A 99 -12.19 25.44 37.18
C HIS A 99 -12.46 24.66 38.47
N GLY A 100 -11.82 23.50 38.69
CA GLY A 100 -11.93 22.75 39.95
C GLY A 100 -11.34 23.47 41.17
N SER A 101 -10.53 24.50 40.94
CA SER A 101 -9.86 25.29 42.00
C SER A 101 -10.78 26.37 42.60
N ASP A 102 -11.81 26.83 41.89
CA ASP A 102 -12.77 27.82 42.40
C ASP A 102 -13.93 27.19 43.19
N ALA A 103 -14.15 25.86 43.07
CA ALA A 103 -15.20 25.16 43.81
C ALA A 103 -14.89 24.96 45.32
N ARG A 104 -13.69 25.31 45.81
CA ARG A 104 -13.31 25.22 47.24
C ARG A 104 -13.30 26.57 47.98
N LYS A 105 -14.02 27.58 47.47
CA LYS A 105 -14.20 28.89 48.11
C LYS A 105 -15.65 29.19 48.53
N LEU A 106 -16.44 28.16 48.84
CA LEU A 106 -17.76 28.29 49.47
C LEU A 106 -17.71 27.80 50.92
#